data_AF-A0A7X7GLC2-F1
#
_entry.id   AF-A0A7X7GLC2-F1
#
_cell.length_a   1.000
_cell.length_b   1.000
_cell.length_c   1.000
_cell.angle_alpha   90.00
_cell.angle_beta   90.00
_cell.angle_gamma   90.00
#
_symmetry.space_group_name_H-M   'P 1'
#
loop_
_entity.id
_entity.type
_entity.pdbx_description
1 polymer ?
#
loop_
_entity_poly.entity_id
_entity_poly.type
_entity_poly.pdbx_seq_one_letter_code
_entity_poly.pdbx_strand_id
1 'polypeptide(L)'
;MGALRTRREAWIEEGLQALAVGGVDSVRVEALAKALGVTKGGFYGYFADRDELLGEMLDAWERESVDDVFERIAEADGDALDKARLAGQLTFSGDRLLPIDLAVRTWARRDDAVNERLRRVDNRRMQLIRDALGTVCDDPEEVEARSLLAFCMAIGVHFLAADHPGFTTEQVRVRAGSIILDRPVR
;
A
#
# COMPACT_ATOMS: atom_id res chain seq x y z
N MET A 1 -38.78 -10.09 -5.59
CA MET A 1 -37.75 -9.45 -4.74
C MET A 1 -36.51 -9.25 -5.60
N GLY A 2 -36.34 -8.06 -6.18
CA GLY A 2 -35.22 -7.77 -7.08
C GLY A 2 -33.93 -7.71 -6.29
N ALA A 3 -32.94 -8.53 -6.67
CA ALA A 3 -31.60 -8.48 -6.12
C ALA A 3 -31.09 -7.03 -6.21
N LEU A 4 -30.68 -6.48 -5.06
CA LEU A 4 -30.00 -5.20 -5.00
C LEU A 4 -28.84 -5.26 -6.00
N ARG A 5 -28.87 -4.38 -7.00
CA ARG A 5 -27.78 -4.22 -7.98
C ARG A 5 -26.45 -4.22 -7.22
N THR A 6 -25.63 -5.24 -7.43
CA THR A 6 -24.24 -5.25 -6.95
C THR A 6 -23.57 -4.01 -7.52
N ARG A 7 -23.23 -3.05 -6.67
CA ARG A 7 -22.68 -1.78 -7.13
C ARG A 7 -21.28 -2.01 -7.70
N ARG A 8 -20.86 -1.18 -8.65
CA ARG A 8 -19.52 -1.23 -9.29
C ARG A 8 -18.41 -1.38 -8.24
N GLU A 9 -18.56 -0.67 -7.12
CA GLU A 9 -17.62 -0.68 -5.99
C GLU A 9 -17.50 -2.06 -5.32
N ALA A 10 -18.56 -2.88 -5.29
CA ALA A 10 -18.49 -4.21 -4.70
C ALA A 10 -17.62 -5.16 -5.53
N TRP A 11 -17.61 -5.02 -6.86
CA TRP A 11 -16.68 -5.77 -7.71
C TRP A 11 -15.24 -5.34 -7.52
N ILE A 12 -15.00 -4.03 -7.36
CA ILE A 12 -13.67 -3.49 -7.08
C ILE A 12 -13.17 -4.00 -5.73
N GLU A 13 -14.00 -3.93 -4.68
CA GLU A 13 -13.64 -4.39 -3.33
C GLU A 13 -13.31 -5.89 -3.31
N GLU A 14 -14.17 -6.74 -3.90
CA GLU A 14 -13.90 -8.18 -3.97
C GLU A 14 -12.70 -8.49 -4.87
N GLY A 15 -12.47 -7.68 -5.90
CA GLY A 15 -11.26 -7.75 -6.73
C GLY A 15 -10.00 -7.47 -5.92
N LEU A 16 -10.00 -6.41 -5.10
CA LEU A 16 -8.89 -6.07 -4.21
C LEU A 16 -8.66 -7.15 -3.15
N GLN A 17 -9.72 -7.72 -2.59
CA GLN A 17 -9.62 -8.83 -1.66
C GLN A 17 -9.03 -10.08 -2.32
N ALA A 18 -9.47 -10.41 -3.54
CA ALA A 18 -8.90 -11.52 -4.30
C ALA A 18 -7.42 -11.28 -4.61
N LEU A 19 -7.06 -10.07 -5.04
CA LEU A 19 -5.69 -9.65 -5.31
C LEU A 19 -4.80 -9.82 -4.07
N ALA A 20 -5.25 -9.34 -2.91
CA ALA A 20 -4.56 -9.45 -1.64
C ALA A 20 -4.26 -10.91 -1.24
N VAL A 21 -5.19 -11.83 -1.50
CA VAL A 21 -5.07 -13.24 -1.11
C VAL A 21 -4.24 -14.07 -2.10
N GLY A 22 -4.42 -13.83 -3.40
CA GLY A 22 -3.94 -14.75 -4.45
C GLY A 22 -3.18 -14.10 -5.59
N GLY A 23 -2.91 -12.80 -5.52
CA GLY A 23 -2.28 -12.05 -6.60
C GLY A 23 -3.21 -11.82 -7.80
N VAL A 24 -2.71 -11.17 -8.84
CA VAL A 24 -3.53 -10.73 -9.99
C VAL A 24 -4.25 -11.89 -10.69
N ASP A 25 -3.66 -13.08 -10.71
CA ASP A 25 -4.24 -14.27 -11.35
C ASP A 25 -5.49 -14.81 -10.65
N SER A 26 -5.71 -14.44 -9.37
CA SER A 26 -6.91 -14.83 -8.61
C SER A 26 -8.12 -13.96 -8.97
N VAL A 27 -7.90 -12.77 -9.52
CA VAL A 27 -8.93 -11.80 -9.91
C VAL A 27 -9.62 -12.29 -11.18
N ARG A 28 -10.54 -13.24 -11.04
CA ARG A 28 -11.27 -13.87 -12.15
C ARG A 28 -12.75 -13.56 -12.05
N VAL A 29 -13.36 -13.12 -13.15
CA VAL A 29 -14.76 -12.68 -13.18
C VAL A 29 -15.70 -13.74 -12.59
N GLU A 30 -15.53 -15.02 -12.93
CA GLU A 30 -16.35 -16.11 -12.40
C GLU A 30 -16.17 -16.32 -10.89
N ALA A 31 -14.93 -16.19 -10.39
CA ALA A 31 -14.63 -16.34 -8.98
C ALA A 31 -15.24 -15.18 -8.17
N LEU A 32 -15.10 -13.96 -8.67
CA LEU A 32 -15.68 -12.76 -8.06
C LEU A 32 -17.21 -12.80 -8.08
N ALA A 33 -17.82 -13.19 -9.22
CA ALA A 33 -19.27 -13.36 -9.32
C ALA A 33 -19.80 -14.33 -8.27
N LYS A 34 -19.11 -15.47 -8.12
CA LYS A 34 -19.43 -16.48 -7.11
C LYS A 34 -19.30 -15.95 -5.69
N ALA A 35 -18.22 -15.22 -5.37
CA ALA A 35 -18.01 -14.60 -4.06
C ALA A 35 -19.11 -13.58 -3.72
N LEU A 36 -19.52 -12.78 -4.72
CA LEU A 36 -20.58 -11.78 -4.61
C LEU A 36 -22.00 -12.36 -4.63
N GLY A 37 -22.18 -13.67 -4.88
CA GLY A 37 -23.50 -14.28 -5.01
C GLY A 37 -24.28 -13.81 -6.24
N VAL A 38 -23.60 -13.37 -7.29
CA VAL A 38 -24.21 -12.88 -8.54
C VAL A 38 -23.77 -13.67 -9.76
N THR A 39 -24.40 -13.39 -10.91
CA THR A 39 -24.04 -14.02 -12.18
C THR A 39 -22.89 -13.28 -12.86
N LYS A 40 -22.13 -13.98 -13.69
CA LYS A 40 -21.15 -13.39 -14.60
C LYS A 40 -21.77 -12.31 -15.51
N GLY A 41 -23.04 -12.46 -15.88
CA GLY A 41 -23.76 -11.45 -16.68
C GLY A 41 -23.88 -10.09 -15.98
N GLY A 42 -23.94 -10.06 -14.65
CA GLY A 42 -23.97 -8.83 -13.87
C GLY A 42 -22.67 -8.01 -13.97
N PHE A 43 -21.53 -8.67 -14.19
CA PHE A 43 -20.24 -8.02 -14.37
C PHE A 43 -20.23 -7.13 -15.61
N TYR A 44 -20.72 -7.64 -16.74
CA TYR A 44 -20.72 -6.92 -18.02
C TYR A 44 -21.68 -5.72 -18.08
N GLY A 45 -22.49 -5.51 -17.05
CA GLY A 45 -23.23 -4.26 -16.88
C GLY A 45 -22.38 -3.11 -16.31
N TYR A 46 -21.20 -3.41 -15.78
CA TYR A 46 -20.30 -2.45 -15.13
C TYR A 46 -18.94 -2.33 -15.81
N PHE A 47 -18.40 -3.45 -16.31
CA PHE A 47 -17.08 -3.51 -16.93
C PHE A 47 -17.17 -4.27 -18.27
N ALA A 48 -16.50 -3.77 -19.30
CA ALA A 48 -16.37 -4.42 -20.59
C ALA A 48 -15.59 -5.72 -20.48
N ASP A 49 -14.52 -5.73 -19.69
CA ASP A 49 -13.65 -6.88 -19.48
C ASP A 49 -12.93 -6.82 -18.12
N ARG A 50 -12.07 -7.83 -17.89
CA ARG A 50 -11.28 -7.94 -16.66
C ARG A 50 -10.24 -6.82 -16.54
N ASP A 51 -9.71 -6.33 -17.65
CA ASP A 51 -8.63 -5.34 -17.62
C ASP A 51 -9.19 -3.96 -17.22
N GLU A 52 -10.43 -3.65 -17.60
CA GLU A 52 -11.14 -2.47 -17.06
C GLU A 52 -11.34 -2.56 -15.54
N LEU A 53 -11.78 -3.72 -15.02
CA LEU A 53 -11.87 -3.93 -13.57
C LEU A 53 -10.50 -3.75 -12.88
N LEU A 54 -9.45 -4.34 -13.45
CA LEU A 54 -8.09 -4.23 -12.91
C LEU A 54 -7.58 -2.79 -12.89
N GLY A 55 -7.89 -2.01 -13.92
CA GLY A 55 -7.60 -0.58 -13.97
C GLY A 55 -8.26 0.18 -12.84
N GLU A 56 -9.56 -0.04 -12.61
CA GLU A 56 -10.30 0.61 -11.54
C GLU A 56 -9.89 0.15 -10.13
N MET A 57 -9.51 -1.12 -9.97
CA MET A 57 -8.91 -1.62 -8.73
C MET A 57 -7.62 -0.88 -8.40
N LEU A 58 -6.76 -0.67 -9.40
CA LEU A 58 -5.54 0.09 -9.22
C LEU A 58 -5.81 1.57 -8.95
N ASP A 59 -6.88 2.16 -9.54
CA ASP A 59 -7.31 3.53 -9.20
C ASP A 59 -7.74 3.64 -7.74
N ALA A 60 -8.53 2.66 -7.26
CA ALA A 60 -8.94 2.58 -5.87
C ALA A 60 -7.73 2.40 -4.93
N TRP A 61 -6.80 1.49 -5.29
CA TRP A 61 -5.57 1.30 -4.52
C TRP A 61 -4.70 2.56 -4.48
N GLU A 62 -4.50 3.28 -5.59
CA GLU A 62 -3.72 4.52 -5.61
C GLU A 62 -4.33 5.58 -4.69
N ARG A 63 -5.66 5.77 -4.76
CA ARG A 63 -6.39 6.72 -3.91
C ARG A 63 -6.24 6.35 -2.43
N GLU A 64 -6.55 5.10 -2.05
CA GLU A 64 -6.44 4.66 -0.66
C GLU A 64 -4.99 4.73 -0.15
N SER A 65 -4.02 4.39 -1.01
CA SER A 65 -2.59 4.34 -0.68
C SER A 65 -1.94 5.70 -0.46
N VAL A 66 -2.54 6.76 -1.00
CA VAL A 66 -1.95 8.09 -0.98
C VAL A 66 -2.94 9.13 -0.51
N ASP A 67 -4.04 9.35 -1.21
CA ASP A 67 -4.94 10.46 -0.89
C ASP A 67 -5.58 10.26 0.48
N ASP A 68 -6.19 9.09 0.74
CA ASP A 68 -6.83 8.79 2.04
C ASP A 68 -5.82 8.74 3.20
N VAL A 69 -4.59 8.27 2.94
CA VAL A 69 -3.49 8.27 3.93
C VAL A 69 -3.07 9.70 4.24
N PHE A 70 -2.92 10.55 3.22
CA PHE A 70 -2.49 11.94 3.38
C PHE A 70 -3.57 12.77 4.10
N GLU A 71 -4.84 12.53 3.81
CA GLU A 71 -5.96 13.13 4.55
C GLU A 71 -5.89 12.76 6.04
N ARG A 72 -5.72 11.48 6.37
CA ARG A 72 -5.60 11.01 7.76
C ARG A 72 -4.42 11.64 8.52
N ILE A 73 -3.24 11.75 7.90
CA ILE A 73 -2.09 12.36 8.58
C ILE A 73 -2.19 13.88 8.66
N ALA A 74 -2.95 14.52 7.76
CA ALA A 74 -3.22 15.95 7.85
C ALA A 74 -4.05 16.28 9.09
N GLU A 75 -5.04 15.44 9.40
CA GLU A 75 -5.90 15.54 10.58
C GLU A 75 -5.23 15.10 11.89
N ALA A 76 -4.15 14.31 11.81
CA ALA A 76 -3.43 13.84 12.99
C ALA A 76 -2.58 14.95 13.65
N ASP A 77 -2.52 14.91 14.99
CA ASP A 77 -1.56 15.67 15.78
C ASP A 77 -0.13 15.09 15.63
N GLY A 78 0.87 15.90 15.97
CA GLY A 78 2.28 15.51 15.94
C GLY A 78 3.12 16.29 14.92
N ASP A 79 4.44 16.11 15.01
CA ASP A 79 5.37 16.73 14.08
C ASP A 79 5.44 15.97 12.73
N ALA A 80 6.29 16.44 11.82
CA ALA A 80 6.42 15.84 10.49
C ALA A 80 6.89 14.38 10.54
N LEU A 81 7.74 14.01 11.51
CA LEU A 81 8.21 12.63 11.69
C LEU A 81 7.10 11.75 12.24
N ASP A 82 6.30 12.25 13.19
CA ASP A 82 5.14 11.52 13.71
C ASP A 82 4.12 11.23 12.60
N LYS A 83 3.87 12.21 11.73
CA LYS A 83 3.00 12.04 10.55
C LYS A 83 3.56 11.04 9.53
N ALA A 84 4.86 11.08 9.26
CA ALA A 84 5.51 10.09 8.38
C ALA A 84 5.44 8.66 8.96
N ARG A 85 5.63 8.51 10.28
CA ARG A 85 5.46 7.22 10.99
C ARG A 85 4.03 6.73 10.87
N LEU A 86 3.04 7.59 11.09
CA LEU A 86 1.63 7.25 10.97
C LEU A 86 1.27 6.82 9.54
N ALA A 87 1.74 7.53 8.52
CA ALA A 87 1.54 7.14 7.11
C ALA A 87 2.10 5.74 6.81
N GLY A 88 3.30 5.46 7.33
CA GLY A 88 3.91 4.13 7.23
C GLY A 88 3.07 3.05 7.91
N GLN A 89 2.51 3.32 9.09
CA GLN A 89 1.63 2.38 9.80
C GLN A 89 0.32 2.13 9.07
N LEU A 90 -0.36 3.19 8.61
CA LEU A 90 -1.61 3.09 7.86
C LEU A 90 -1.45 2.25 6.58
N THR A 91 -0.28 2.33 5.95
CA THR A 91 0.01 1.60 4.72
C THR A 91 0.52 0.18 4.97
N PHE A 92 1.53 0.01 5.83
CA PHE A 92 2.35 -1.20 5.93
C PHE A 92 2.14 -2.01 7.21
N SER A 93 1.16 -1.64 8.04
CA SER A 93 0.84 -2.39 9.27
C SER A 93 -0.63 -2.81 9.38
N GLY A 94 -1.52 -2.31 8.52
CA GLY A 94 -2.95 -2.61 8.58
C GLY A 94 -3.37 -3.80 7.70
N ASP A 95 -4.43 -4.50 8.10
CA ASP A 95 -4.93 -5.70 7.41
C ASP A 95 -5.52 -5.44 6.01
N ARG A 96 -5.83 -4.18 5.68
CA ARG A 96 -6.39 -3.79 4.37
C ARG A 96 -5.31 -3.45 3.35
N LEU A 97 -4.60 -2.34 3.56
CA LEU A 97 -3.67 -1.80 2.55
C LEU A 97 -2.42 -2.65 2.38
N LEU A 98 -1.87 -3.22 3.46
CA LEU A 98 -0.61 -3.98 3.39
C LEU A 98 -0.67 -5.14 2.38
N PRO A 99 -1.62 -6.11 2.47
CA PRO A 99 -1.62 -7.23 1.55
C PRO A 99 -1.91 -6.82 0.10
N ILE A 100 -2.72 -5.77 -0.12
CA ILE A 100 -2.96 -5.21 -1.45
C ILE A 100 -1.67 -4.59 -2.01
N ASP A 101 -0.97 -3.76 -1.24
CA ASP A 101 0.27 -3.09 -1.66
C ASP A 101 1.36 -4.12 -2.02
N LEU A 102 1.52 -5.19 -1.23
CA LEU A 102 2.45 -6.28 -1.53
C LEU A 102 2.07 -7.05 -2.79
N ALA A 103 0.77 -7.27 -3.03
CA ALA A 103 0.28 -7.91 -4.24
C ALA A 103 0.49 -7.04 -5.49
N VAL A 104 0.24 -5.73 -5.40
CA VAL A 104 0.53 -4.76 -6.48
C VAL A 104 2.02 -4.72 -6.77
N ARG A 105 2.89 -4.69 -5.75
CA ARG A 105 4.35 -4.78 -5.93
C ARG A 105 4.78 -6.04 -6.66
N THR A 106 4.16 -7.17 -6.35
CA THR A 106 4.44 -8.44 -7.03
C THR A 106 3.99 -8.41 -8.49
N TRP A 107 2.81 -7.86 -8.76
CA TRP A 107 2.28 -7.68 -10.12
C TRP A 107 3.15 -6.74 -10.96
N ALA A 108 3.54 -5.59 -10.40
CA ALA A 108 4.40 -4.58 -11.03
C ALA A 108 5.78 -5.10 -11.47
N ARG A 109 6.22 -6.29 -11.01
CA ARG A 109 7.47 -6.91 -11.49
C ARG A 109 7.37 -7.48 -12.90
N ARG A 110 6.15 -7.68 -13.42
CA ARG A 110 5.88 -8.34 -14.71
C ARG A 110 5.01 -7.50 -15.64
N ASP A 111 4.62 -6.29 -15.20
CA ASP A 111 3.69 -5.42 -15.89
C ASP A 111 4.18 -3.97 -15.78
N ASP A 112 4.63 -3.43 -16.90
CA ASP A 112 5.24 -2.09 -16.96
C ASP A 112 4.22 -0.98 -16.65
N ALA A 113 2.95 -1.15 -17.08
CA ALA A 113 1.92 -0.17 -16.80
C ALA A 113 1.67 -0.09 -15.29
N VAL A 114 1.56 -1.23 -14.60
CA VAL A 114 1.41 -1.25 -13.14
C VAL A 114 2.67 -0.77 -12.43
N ASN A 115 3.85 -1.03 -12.99
CA ASN A 115 5.11 -0.49 -12.47
C ASN A 115 5.12 1.05 -12.46
N GLU A 116 4.65 1.69 -13.52
CA GLU A 116 4.52 3.14 -13.59
C GLU A 116 3.57 3.69 -12.52
N ARG A 117 2.45 3.00 -12.27
CA ARG A 117 1.50 3.33 -11.20
C ARG A 117 2.17 3.25 -9.83
N LEU A 118 2.84 2.13 -9.56
CA LEU A 118 3.59 1.92 -8.31
C LEU A 118 4.66 2.99 -8.11
N ARG A 119 5.40 3.33 -9.15
CA ARG A 119 6.43 4.38 -9.11
C ARG A 119 5.85 5.73 -8.71
N ARG A 120 4.66 6.11 -9.19
CA ARG A 120 4.00 7.37 -8.78
C ARG A 120 3.64 7.35 -7.29
N VAL A 121 3.04 6.27 -6.81
CA VAL A 121 2.68 6.10 -5.39
C VAL A 121 3.91 6.14 -4.50
N ASP A 122 4.95 5.37 -4.83
CA ASP A 122 6.18 5.30 -4.05
C ASP A 122 6.92 6.65 -4.06
N ASN A 123 6.91 7.40 -5.15
CA ASN A 123 7.49 8.76 -5.17
C ASN A 123 6.76 9.74 -4.26
N ARG A 124 5.42 9.69 -4.19
CA ARG A 124 4.63 10.53 -3.25
C ARG A 124 4.95 10.16 -1.80
N ARG A 125 5.04 8.87 -1.48
CA ARG A 125 5.41 8.37 -0.15
C ARG A 125 6.85 8.73 0.23
N MET A 126 7.79 8.59 -0.70
CA MET A 126 9.18 8.99 -0.50
C MET A 126 9.31 10.49 -0.26
N GLN A 127 8.52 11.33 -0.97
CA GLN A 127 8.52 12.77 -0.72
C GLN A 127 8.09 13.11 0.70
N LEU A 128 7.04 12.46 1.22
CA LEU A 128 6.62 12.64 2.62
C LEU A 128 7.76 12.34 3.61
N ILE A 129 8.52 11.27 3.37
CA ILE A 129 9.63 10.87 4.24
C ILE A 129 10.78 11.90 4.16
N ARG A 130 11.11 12.38 2.96
CA ARG A 130 12.12 13.44 2.75
C ARG A 130 11.74 14.72 3.47
N ASP A 131 10.49 15.17 3.31
CA ASP A 131 9.99 16.38 3.94
C ASP A 131 10.07 16.26 5.47
N ALA A 132 9.70 15.10 6.02
CA ALA A 132 9.77 14.84 7.45
C ALA A 132 11.22 14.83 7.98
N LEU A 133 12.13 14.10 7.32
CA LEU A 133 13.53 14.03 7.72
C LEU A 133 14.26 15.38 7.56
N GLY A 134 13.89 16.17 6.54
CA GLY A 134 14.41 17.51 6.32
C GLY A 134 14.07 18.50 7.45
N THR A 135 13.11 18.18 8.33
CA THR A 135 12.84 18.99 9.53
C THR A 135 13.87 18.80 10.65
N VAL A 136 14.64 17.71 10.61
CA VAL A 136 15.60 17.33 11.68
C VAL A 136 17.04 17.19 11.21
N CYS A 137 17.29 17.10 9.90
CA CYS A 137 18.59 16.96 9.25
C CYS A 137 18.71 17.93 8.06
N ASP A 138 19.80 18.71 8.03
CA ASP A 138 20.06 19.71 6.97
C ASP A 138 20.92 19.15 5.82
N ASP A 139 21.52 17.97 5.98
CA ASP A 139 22.35 17.34 4.95
C ASP A 139 21.46 16.59 3.94
N PRO A 140 21.37 17.05 2.68
CA PRO A 140 20.50 16.42 1.68
C PRO A 140 20.92 14.99 1.34
N GLU A 141 22.20 14.63 1.44
CA GLU A 141 22.65 13.25 1.20
C GLU A 141 22.16 12.32 2.32
N GLU A 142 22.25 12.78 3.57
CA GLU A 142 21.77 12.04 4.73
C GLU A 142 20.24 11.91 4.73
N VAL A 143 19.50 12.97 4.34
CA VAL A 143 18.03 12.92 4.18
C VAL A 143 17.62 11.86 3.16
N GLU A 144 18.26 11.81 1.98
CA GLU A 144 17.93 10.82 0.96
C GLU A 144 18.28 9.40 1.42
N ALA A 145 19.47 9.20 2.00
CA ALA A 145 19.90 7.89 2.50
C ALA A 145 18.95 7.35 3.58
N ARG A 146 18.56 8.19 4.54
CA ARG A 146 17.60 7.81 5.60
C ARG A 146 16.20 7.58 5.05
N SER A 147 15.78 8.37 4.05
CA SER A 147 14.49 8.17 3.37
C SER A 147 14.43 6.80 2.70
N LEU A 148 15.49 6.44 1.97
CA LEU A 148 15.64 5.13 1.35
C LEU A 148 15.61 4.02 2.42
N LEU A 149 16.38 4.14 3.49
CA LEU A 149 16.43 3.13 4.56
C LEU A 149 15.07 2.95 5.24
N ALA A 150 14.35 4.05 5.53
CA ALA A 150 13.02 4.01 6.10
C ALA A 150 12.05 3.24 5.19
N PHE A 151 12.05 3.56 3.90
CA PHE A 151 11.15 2.95 2.93
C PHE A 151 11.50 1.48 2.66
N CYS A 152 12.79 1.16 2.51
CA CYS A 152 13.28 -0.21 2.43
C CYS A 152 12.90 -1.04 3.66
N MET A 153 12.96 -0.47 4.86
CA MET A 153 12.56 -1.16 6.09
C MET A 153 11.05 -1.39 6.14
N ALA A 154 10.25 -0.37 5.79
CA ALA A 154 8.78 -0.43 5.79
C ALA A 154 8.23 -1.55 4.87
N ILE A 155 8.87 -1.77 3.73
CA ILE A 155 8.46 -2.81 2.76
C ILE A 155 9.21 -4.11 3.01
N GLY A 156 10.53 -4.03 3.13
CA GLY A 156 11.44 -5.18 3.13
C GLY A 156 11.20 -6.14 4.29
N VAL A 157 10.74 -5.64 5.44
CA VAL A 157 10.40 -6.48 6.60
C VAL A 157 9.35 -7.56 6.27
N HIS A 158 8.48 -7.32 5.28
CA HIS A 158 7.46 -8.27 4.85
C HIS A 158 7.99 -9.36 3.91
N PHE A 159 9.23 -9.23 3.44
CA PHE A 159 9.89 -10.21 2.57
C PHE A 159 11.08 -10.91 3.25
N LEU A 160 11.43 -10.51 4.47
CA LEU A 160 12.48 -11.16 5.23
C LEU A 160 11.99 -12.51 5.77
N ALA A 161 12.70 -13.58 5.43
CA ALA A 161 12.53 -14.92 6.00
C ALA A 161 13.51 -15.17 7.16
N ALA A 162 13.88 -14.11 7.88
CA ALA A 162 14.87 -14.15 8.95
C ALA A 162 14.20 -14.17 10.31
N ASP A 163 14.68 -15.05 11.20
CA ASP A 163 14.29 -15.03 12.60
C ASP A 163 15.01 -13.90 13.36
N HIS A 164 14.40 -13.49 14.47
CA HIS A 164 15.00 -12.52 15.42
C HIS A 164 15.17 -13.18 16.80
N PRO A 165 16.22 -13.99 17.04
CA PRO A 165 16.40 -14.67 18.31
C PRO A 165 16.34 -13.71 19.51
N GLY A 166 15.38 -13.95 20.41
CA GLY A 166 15.17 -13.14 21.61
C GLY A 166 14.30 -11.88 21.42
N PHE A 167 13.79 -11.62 20.22
CA PHE A 167 12.97 -10.45 19.91
C PHE A 167 11.80 -10.79 18.96
N THR A 168 10.73 -10.00 19.01
CA THR A 168 9.68 -10.05 17.98
C THR A 168 10.06 -9.19 16.78
N THR A 169 9.53 -9.50 15.60
CA THR A 169 9.70 -8.67 14.39
C THR A 169 9.24 -7.23 14.62
N GLU A 170 8.19 -7.03 15.42
CA GLU A 170 7.71 -5.69 15.79
C GLU A 170 8.74 -4.93 16.64
N GLN A 171 9.32 -5.57 17.66
CA GLN A 171 10.36 -4.95 18.49
C GLN A 171 11.57 -4.52 17.66
N VAL A 172 12.03 -5.38 16.75
CA VAL A 172 13.15 -5.07 15.86
C VAL A 172 12.79 -3.93 14.91
N ARG A 173 11.58 -3.94 14.33
CA ARG A 173 11.11 -2.89 13.41
C ARG A 173 11.04 -1.51 14.10
N VAL A 174 10.48 -1.44 15.31
CA VAL A 174 10.40 -0.20 16.09
C VAL A 174 11.81 0.32 16.41
N ARG A 175 12.75 -0.56 16.78
CA ARG A 175 14.12 -0.15 17.06
C ARG A 175 14.88 0.30 15.80
N ALA A 176 14.73 -0.40 14.68
CA ALA A 176 15.29 0.03 13.40
C ALA A 176 14.73 1.39 12.96
N GLY A 177 13.43 1.61 13.14
CA GLY A 177 12.77 2.88 12.86
C GLY A 177 13.34 4.05 13.66
N SER A 178 13.58 3.87 14.98
CA SER A 178 14.21 4.93 15.77
C SER A 178 15.64 5.24 15.28
N ILE A 179 16.46 4.23 14.97
CA ILE A 179 17.81 4.45 14.44
C ILE A 179 17.80 5.30 13.15
N ILE A 180 16.82 5.07 12.27
CA ILE A 180 16.72 5.80 11.00
C ILE A 180 16.22 7.24 11.22
N LEU A 181 15.29 7.44 12.15
CA LEU A 181 14.57 8.71 12.34
C LEU A 181 15.18 9.62 13.43
N ASP A 182 16.01 9.09 14.33
CA ASP A 182 16.63 9.86 15.41
C ASP A 182 17.70 10.82 14.86
N ARG A 183 17.82 12.02 15.44
CA ARG A 183 18.87 12.98 15.05
C ARG A 183 20.26 12.32 15.16
N PRO A 184 21.13 12.44 14.14
CA PRO A 184 22.50 11.95 14.25
C PRO A 184 23.17 12.63 15.44
N VAL A 185 23.81 11.83 16.31
CA VAL A 185 24.70 12.36 17.34
C VAL A 185 25.90 12.93 16.59
N ARG A 186 26.08 14.26 16.65
CA ARG A 186 27.25 14.94 16.07
C ARG A 186 28.54 14.50 16.75
#